data_AF-A0A5C9EB35-F1
#
_entry.id   AF-A0A5C9EB35-F1
#
_cell.length_a   1.000
_cell.length_b   1.000
_cell.length_c   1.000
_cell.angle_alpha   90.00
_cell.angle_beta   90.00
_cell.angle_gamma   90.00
#
_symmetry.space_group_name_H-M   'P 1'
#
loop_
_entity.id
_entity.type
_entity.pdbx_description
1 polymer ?
#
loop_
_entity_poly.entity_id
_entity_poly.type
_entity_poly.pdbx_seq_one_letter_code
_entity_poly.pdbx_strand_id
1 'polypeptide(L)'
;MKISKKFEIAAPCGIICDPCPFYLEEKEIKCEGCLKNKGDIFWGECKIAKCAIEKEMEHCGLCVEFPCERIISQYDPNKPKGEQEAIFRVGQLAIRKKIGTKEWLKRRAENSLVSFEE
;
A
#
# COMPACT_ATOMS: atom_id res chain seq x y z
N MET A 1 -10.41 14.74 -18.34
CA MET A 1 -10.45 14.63 -16.86
C MET A 1 -9.12 14.04 -16.41
N LYS A 2 -8.14 14.87 -16.03
CA LYS A 2 -6.80 14.40 -15.64
C LYS A 2 -6.87 13.96 -14.18
N ILE A 3 -7.06 12.66 -13.96
CA ILE A 3 -6.82 12.03 -12.67
C ILE A 3 -5.32 12.24 -12.42
N SER A 4 -4.98 13.21 -11.56
CA SER A 4 -3.60 13.46 -11.20
C SER A 4 -3.05 12.18 -10.57
N LYS A 5 -1.79 11.81 -10.90
CA LYS A 5 -1.00 10.65 -10.41
C LYS A 5 -1.05 10.40 -8.88
N LYS A 6 -1.75 11.22 -8.11
CA LYS A 6 -1.87 11.24 -6.64
C LYS A 6 -2.63 10.07 -6.03
N PHE A 7 -3.49 9.36 -6.75
CA PHE A 7 -4.24 8.21 -6.20
C PHE A 7 -3.56 6.86 -6.47
N GLU A 8 -2.70 6.78 -7.49
CA GLU A 8 -2.00 5.55 -7.90
C GLU A 8 -0.91 5.11 -6.91
N ILE A 9 -0.46 6.01 -6.03
CA ILE A 9 0.50 5.71 -4.96
C ILE A 9 -0.09 4.92 -3.80
N ALA A 10 -1.42 4.85 -3.67
CA ALA A 10 -2.10 4.24 -2.53
C ALA A 10 -2.32 2.74 -2.74
N ALA A 11 -1.31 1.91 -2.46
CA ALA A 11 -1.39 0.48 -2.71
C ALA A 11 -2.52 -0.20 -1.90
N PRO A 12 -3.12 -1.29 -2.41
CA PRO A 12 -4.21 -2.01 -1.75
C PRO A 12 -3.86 -2.53 -0.36
N CYS A 13 -2.57 -2.82 -0.12
CA CYS A 13 -2.04 -3.33 1.15
C CYS A 13 -1.80 -2.25 2.22
N GLY A 14 -2.05 -0.97 1.92
CA GLY A 14 -1.82 0.14 2.86
C GLY A 14 -0.42 0.75 2.82
N ILE A 15 0.42 0.32 1.86
CA ILE A 15 1.70 0.97 1.55
C ILE A 15 1.45 2.17 0.65
N ILE A 16 2.28 3.21 0.79
CA ILE A 16 2.34 4.35 -0.12
C ILE A 16 3.61 4.20 -0.97
N CYS A 17 3.47 4.26 -2.30
CA CYS A 17 4.57 4.08 -3.26
C CYS A 17 5.40 5.35 -3.49
N ASP A 18 4.98 6.50 -2.97
CA ASP A 18 5.67 7.80 -3.10
C ASP A 18 7.17 7.77 -2.69
N PRO A 19 7.61 7.11 -1.59
CA PRO A 19 9.03 7.01 -1.26
C PRO A 19 9.79 5.94 -2.08
N CYS A 20 9.16 5.27 -3.05
CA CYS A 20 9.78 4.14 -3.76
C CYS A 20 10.53 4.62 -5.02
N PRO A 21 11.86 4.45 -5.12
CA PRO A 21 12.65 4.93 -6.26
C PRO A 21 12.28 4.24 -7.58
N PHE A 22 11.77 3.00 -7.53
CA PHE A 22 11.27 2.29 -8.72
C PHE A 22 9.95 2.87 -9.26
N TYR A 23 9.12 3.42 -8.38
CA TYR A 23 7.88 4.11 -8.77
C TYR A 23 8.15 5.53 -9.26
N LEU A 24 9.15 6.20 -8.68
CA LEU A 24 9.59 7.54 -9.07
C LEU A 24 10.38 7.58 -10.40
N GLU A 25 10.56 6.45 -11.07
CA GLU A 25 11.36 6.33 -12.30
C GLU A 25 12.83 6.75 -12.14
N GLU A 26 13.36 6.73 -10.90
CA GLU A 26 14.76 7.04 -10.58
C GLU A 26 15.71 5.85 -10.85
N LYS A 27 15.15 4.71 -11.25
CA LYS A 27 15.86 3.47 -11.59
C LYS A 27 15.52 3.06 -13.02
N GLU A 28 16.39 2.26 -13.64
CA GLU A 28 16.17 1.72 -14.99
C GLU A 28 14.87 0.90 -15.11
N ILE A 29 14.46 0.27 -14.00
CA ILE A 29 13.20 -0.44 -13.90
C ILE A 29 12.09 0.54 -13.51
N LYS A 30 11.12 0.72 -14.42
CA LYS A 30 9.93 1.53 -14.20
C LYS A 30 8.79 0.71 -13.60
N CYS A 31 8.41 0.99 -12.36
CA CYS A 31 7.27 0.36 -11.70
C CYS A 31 6.02 1.24 -11.84
N GLU A 32 5.03 0.78 -12.60
CA GLU A 32 3.78 1.53 -12.80
C GLU A 32 2.74 1.34 -11.67
N GLY A 33 3.10 0.62 -10.61
CA GLY A 33 2.23 0.30 -9.48
C GLY A 33 1.52 -1.06 -9.62
N CYS A 34 1.24 -1.68 -8.47
CA CYS A 34 0.74 -3.05 -8.42
C CYS A 34 -0.64 -3.26 -9.07
N LEU A 35 -1.53 -2.26 -9.02
CA LEU A 35 -2.84 -2.35 -9.67
C LEU A 35 -2.74 -2.28 -11.19
N LYS A 36 -1.93 -1.36 -11.72
CA LYS A 36 -1.73 -1.20 -13.16
C LYS A 36 -1.02 -2.41 -13.78
N ASN A 37 -0.07 -2.96 -13.04
CA ASN A 37 0.66 -4.17 -13.41
C ASN A 37 -0.12 -5.48 -13.13
N LYS A 38 -1.41 -5.43 -12.77
CA LYS A 38 -2.24 -6.61 -12.47
C LYS A 38 -1.64 -7.56 -11.42
N GLY A 39 -0.85 -7.01 -10.50
CA GLY A 39 -0.11 -7.74 -9.49
C GLY A 39 1.24 -8.32 -9.94
N ASP A 40 1.60 -8.26 -11.23
CA ASP A 40 2.86 -8.78 -11.75
C ASP A 40 3.90 -7.64 -11.83
N ILE A 41 4.67 -7.48 -10.75
CA ILE A 41 5.64 -6.38 -10.60
C ILE A 41 7.08 -6.88 -10.75
N PHE A 42 8.05 -5.95 -10.76
CA PHE A 42 9.43 -6.27 -11.14
C PHE A 42 10.10 -7.35 -10.27
N TRP A 43 9.69 -7.50 -9.02
CA TRP A 43 10.21 -8.53 -8.11
C TRP A 43 9.40 -9.82 -8.13
N GLY A 44 8.33 -9.88 -8.93
CA GLY A 44 7.46 -11.05 -9.06
C GLY A 44 5.99 -10.73 -8.78
N GLU A 45 5.26 -11.78 -8.39
CA GLU A 45 3.82 -11.73 -8.22
C GLU A 45 3.39 -11.23 -6.82
N CYS A 46 2.56 -10.19 -6.80
CA CYS A 46 1.92 -9.66 -5.60
C CYS A 46 0.52 -10.25 -5.40
N LYS A 47 0.44 -11.29 -4.57
CA LYS A 47 -0.82 -11.99 -4.22
C LYS A 47 -1.88 -11.07 -3.61
N ILE A 48 -1.46 -10.02 -2.88
CA ILE A 48 -2.39 -9.05 -2.29
C ILE A 48 -3.05 -8.19 -3.36
N ALA A 49 -2.27 -7.70 -4.33
CA ALA A 49 -2.81 -6.91 -5.43
C ALA A 49 -3.77 -7.74 -6.30
N LYS A 50 -3.39 -8.98 -6.64
CA LYS A 50 -4.29 -9.89 -7.38
C LYS A 50 -5.59 -10.17 -6.64
N CYS A 51 -5.51 -10.49 -5.36
CA CYS A 51 -6.71 -10.70 -4.53
C CYS A 51 -7.61 -9.44 -4.47
N ALA A 52 -7.04 -8.24 -4.42
CA ALA A 52 -7.81 -7.00 -4.42
C ALA A 52 -8.48 -6.74 -5.79
N ILE A 53 -7.77 -7.00 -6.88
CA ILE A 53 -8.28 -6.89 -8.26
C ILE A 53 -9.42 -7.88 -8.51
N GLU A 54 -9.22 -9.16 -8.14
CA GLU A 54 -10.23 -10.23 -8.30
C GLU A 54 -11.51 -9.93 -7.53
N LYS A 55 -11.39 -9.31 -6.35
CA LYS A 55 -12.53 -8.90 -5.51
C LYS A 55 -13.05 -7.51 -5.87
N GLU A 56 -12.50 -6.85 -6.90
CA GLU A 56 -12.86 -5.49 -7.33
C GLU A 56 -12.81 -4.44 -6.20
N MET A 57 -11.83 -4.59 -5.30
CA MET A 57 -11.66 -3.70 -4.15
C MET A 57 -10.52 -2.72 -4.35
N GLU A 58 -10.74 -1.47 -3.96
CA GLU A 58 -9.69 -0.45 -3.97
C GLU A 58 -8.54 -0.77 -3.01
N HIS A 59 -8.86 -1.31 -1.82
CA HIS A 59 -7.88 -1.69 -0.82
C HIS A 59 -8.40 -2.78 0.13
N CYS A 60 -7.49 -3.49 0.80
CA CYS A 60 -7.84 -4.63 1.65
C CYS A 60 -8.74 -4.26 2.84
N GLY A 61 -8.71 -3.01 3.30
CA GLY A 61 -9.62 -2.50 4.35
C GLY A 61 -11.11 -2.57 3.98
N LEU A 62 -11.46 -2.66 2.69
CA LEU A 62 -12.83 -2.84 2.22
C LEU A 62 -13.29 -4.30 2.22
N CYS A 63 -12.37 -5.26 2.44
CA CYS A 63 -12.70 -6.67 2.46
C CYS A 63 -13.66 -7.00 3.62
N VAL A 64 -14.63 -7.86 3.35
CA VAL A 64 -15.55 -8.38 4.38
C VAL A 64 -14.83 -9.20 5.44
N GLU A 65 -13.74 -9.88 5.05
CA GLU A 65 -12.90 -10.69 5.93
C GLU A 65 -11.78 -9.86 6.60
N PHE A 66 -11.84 -8.53 6.54
CA PHE A 66 -10.77 -7.68 7.04
C PHE A 66 -10.74 -7.64 8.59
N PRO A 67 -9.56 -7.81 9.24
CA PRO A 67 -8.27 -8.17 8.66
C PRO A 67 -8.16 -9.68 8.40
N CYS A 68 -7.79 -10.06 7.16
CA CYS A 68 -7.65 -11.47 6.78
C CYS A 68 -6.21 -11.96 6.95
N GLU A 69 -6.04 -13.29 6.98
CA GLU A 69 -4.73 -13.93 7.16
C GLU A 69 -3.68 -13.42 6.16
N ARG A 70 -4.06 -13.23 4.89
CA ARG A 70 -3.14 -12.74 3.85
C ARG A 70 -2.52 -11.38 4.19
N ILE A 71 -3.28 -10.45 4.78
CA ILE A 71 -2.74 -9.13 5.11
C ILE A 71 -1.96 -9.13 6.42
N ILE A 72 -2.37 -9.96 7.38
CA ILE A 72 -1.70 -10.12 8.69
C ILE A 72 -0.32 -10.76 8.49
N SER A 73 -0.25 -11.81 7.67
CA SER A 73 0.98 -12.55 7.38
C SER A 73 1.87 -11.90 6.30
N GLN A 74 1.49 -10.71 5.81
CA GLN A 74 2.30 -9.98 4.84
C GLN A 74 3.43 -9.22 5.56
N TYR A 75 4.51 -9.90 5.95
CA TYR A 75 5.75 -9.28 6.44
C TYR A 75 6.95 -10.20 6.19
N ASP A 76 8.16 -9.64 6.32
CA ASP A 76 9.39 -10.44 6.32
C ASP A 76 9.66 -10.96 7.74
N PRO A 77 9.61 -12.28 7.99
CA PRO A 77 9.86 -12.85 9.32
C PRO A 77 11.31 -12.67 9.80
N ASN A 78 12.25 -12.38 8.89
CA ASN A 78 13.64 -12.12 9.24
C ASN A 78 13.88 -10.67 9.67
N LYS A 79 12.89 -9.79 9.48
CA LYS A 79 12.97 -8.41 9.91
C LYS A 79 12.48 -8.29 11.36
N PRO A 80 13.29 -7.78 12.30
CA PRO A 80 12.92 -7.74 13.73
C PRO A 80 11.59 -7.03 14.03
N LYS A 81 11.16 -6.09 13.18
CA LYS A 81 9.90 -5.34 13.30
C LYS A 81 8.86 -5.73 12.23
N GLY A 82 9.04 -6.85 11.53
CA GLY A 82 8.18 -7.25 10.40
C GLY A 82 6.70 -7.35 10.78
N GLU A 83 6.39 -8.07 11.87
CA GLU A 83 5.02 -8.23 12.37
C GLU A 83 4.41 -6.88 12.80
N GLN A 84 5.17 -6.05 13.50
CA GLN A 84 4.74 -4.70 13.90
C GLN A 84 4.38 -3.83 12.69
N GLU A 85 5.16 -3.93 11.62
CA GLU A 85 4.88 -3.24 10.36
C GLU A 85 3.61 -3.76 9.67
N ALA A 86 3.32 -5.07 9.77
CA ALA A 86 2.06 -5.63 9.27
C ALA A 86 0.86 -5.08 10.05
N ILE A 87 0.94 -5.08 11.38
CA ILE A 87 -0.09 -4.50 12.25
C ILE A 87 -0.28 -3.01 11.93
N PHE A 88 0.81 -2.27 11.74
CA PHE A 88 0.75 -0.86 11.35
C PHE A 88 0.00 -0.66 10.03
N ARG A 89 0.30 -1.47 9.00
CA ARG A 89 -0.41 -1.43 7.71
C ARG A 89 -1.89 -1.75 7.86
N VAL A 90 -2.24 -2.75 8.65
CA VAL A 90 -3.64 -3.09 8.97
C VAL A 90 -4.34 -1.90 9.64
N GLY A 91 -3.70 -1.26 10.63
CA GLY A 91 -4.22 -0.04 11.24
C GLY A 91 -4.45 1.08 10.24
N GLN A 92 -3.50 1.31 9.32
CA GLN A 92 -3.66 2.30 8.25
C GLN A 92 -4.81 1.98 7.31
N LEU A 93 -5.03 0.71 6.97
CA LEU A 93 -6.16 0.28 6.14
C LEU A 93 -7.51 0.49 6.83
N ALA A 94 -7.58 0.28 8.15
CA ALA A 94 -8.79 0.56 8.93
C ALA A 94 -9.10 2.07 8.94
N ILE A 95 -8.08 2.91 9.11
CA ILE A 95 -8.23 4.38 9.00
C ILE A 95 -8.66 4.77 7.58
N ARG A 96 -7.98 4.25 6.55
CA ARG A 96 -8.30 4.51 5.13
C ARG A 96 -9.75 4.16 4.80
N LYS A 97 -10.26 3.03 5.31
CA LYS A 97 -11.69 2.66 5.19
C LYS A 97 -12.61 3.72 5.77
N LYS A 98 -12.26 4.29 6.92
CA LYS A 98 -13.11 5.23 7.66
C LYS A 98 -13.15 6.63 7.01
N ILE A 99 -12.00 7.13 6.56
CA ILE A 99 -11.84 8.52 6.10
C ILE A 99 -11.74 8.65 4.58
N GLY A 100 -11.65 7.54 3.86
CA GLY A 100 -11.41 7.50 2.43
C GLY A 100 -9.96 7.76 2.04
N THR A 101 -9.60 7.32 0.83
CA THR A 101 -8.21 7.35 0.34
C THR A 101 -7.63 8.75 0.21
N LYS A 102 -8.44 9.73 -0.20
CA LYS A 102 -7.99 11.12 -0.36
C LYS A 102 -7.50 11.70 0.96
N GLU A 103 -8.29 11.57 2.02
CA GLU A 103 -7.94 12.11 3.35
C GLU A 103 -6.82 11.28 4.00
N TRP A 104 -6.84 9.97 3.79
CA TRP A 104 -5.76 9.09 4.24
C TRP A 104 -4.41 9.46 3.66
N LEU A 105 -4.32 9.73 2.35
CA LEU A 105 -3.10 10.19 1.71
C LEU A 105 -2.63 11.55 2.24
N LYS A 106 -3.55 12.49 2.46
CA LYS A 106 -3.23 13.81 3.05
C LYS A 106 -2.62 13.66 4.43
N ARG A 107 -3.26 12.89 5.32
CA ARG A 107 -2.76 12.61 6.68
C ARG A 107 -1.40 11.93 6.68
N ARG A 108 -1.15 11.03 5.73
CA ARG A 108 0.12 10.32 5.60
C ARG A 108 1.25 11.24 5.11
N ALA A 109 0.95 12.18 4.22
CA ALA A 109 1.91 13.19 3.78
C ALA A 109 2.27 14.18 4.91
N GLU A 110 1.28 14.63 5.68
CA GLU A 110 1.47 15.54 6.83
C GLU A 110 2.26 14.88 7.96
N ASN A 111 2.03 13.60 8.24
CA ASN A 111 2.77 12.86 9.27
C ASN A 111 4.19 12.46 8.84
N SER A 112 4.51 12.42 7.53
CA SER A 112 5.89 12.21 7.07
C SER A 112 6.80 13.41 7.34
N LEU A 113 6.25 14.56 7.73
CA LEU A 113 7.00 15.75 8.17
C LEU A 113 7.33 15.72 9.68
N VAL A 114 6.80 14.74 10.42
CA VAL A 114 7.19 14.51 11.82
C VAL A 114 8.31 13.48 11.80
N SER A 115 9.53 13.97 11.60
CA SER A 115 10.75 13.23 11.90
C SER A 115 10.68 12.79 13.36
N PHE A 116 10.60 11.48 13.59
CA PHE A 116 11.03 10.92 14.86
C PHE A 116 12.56 11.04 14.83
N GLU A 117 13.07 12.17 15.33
CA GLU A 117 14.43 12.25 15.83
C GLU A 117 14.50 11.27 17.00
N GLU A 118 15.30 10.20 16.84
CA GLU A 118 15.99 9.54 17.95
C GLU A 118 17.44 10.02 17.93
#